data_AF-A0A418B086-F1
#
_entry.id   AF-A0A418B086-F1
#
_cell.length_a   1.000
_cell.length_b   1.000
_cell.length_c   1.000
_cell.angle_alpha   90.00
_cell.angle_beta   90.00
_cell.angle_gamma   90.00
#
_symmetry.space_group_name_H-M   'P 1'
#
loop_
_entity.id
_entity.type
_entity.pdbx_description
1 polymer ?
#
loop_
_entity_poly.entity_id
_entity_poly.type
_entity_poly.pdbx_seq_one_letter_code
_entity_poly.pdbx_strand_id
1 'polypeptide(L)'
;MAVDYCTSHMDNNQLTMTVGALGVVLYEMAMGGASLFGDASHAKTMARIKAVASHGLPTAPAFDKLDVALQSFIRGLLVYDPSKRLGCTASGFQSIEDHPFFAGMIDWKALMAKQVRAPFVPVVPCDTWHDSPPDECDENPIEDESTLWGVDKDEEYYDGGLSVDPKVALVFEGF
;
A
#
# COMPACT_ATOMS: atom_id res chain seq x y z
N MET A 1 -8.84 -15.54 -8.85
CA MET A 1 -8.88 -14.59 -9.99
C MET A 1 -8.14 -13.28 -9.71
N ALA A 2 -8.51 -12.44 -8.74
CA ALA A 2 -7.73 -11.21 -8.48
C ALA A 2 -6.39 -11.48 -7.76
N VAL A 3 -6.37 -12.44 -6.83
CA VAL A 3 -5.16 -12.86 -6.11
C VAL A 3 -4.13 -13.51 -7.07
N ASP A 4 -4.61 -14.30 -8.04
CA ASP A 4 -3.80 -14.88 -9.12
C ASP A 4 -3.27 -13.82 -10.11
N TYR A 5 -3.94 -12.68 -10.22
CA TYR A 5 -3.55 -11.63 -11.15
C TYR A 5 -2.33 -10.85 -10.65
N CYS A 6 -2.27 -10.56 -9.34
CA CYS A 6 -1.10 -9.94 -8.72
C CYS A 6 0.13 -10.86 -8.74
N THR A 7 -0.04 -12.17 -8.47
CA THR A 7 1.08 -13.12 -8.50
C THR A 7 1.59 -13.46 -9.91
N SER A 8 0.79 -13.23 -10.96
CA SER A 8 1.20 -13.48 -12.35
C SER A 8 1.88 -12.30 -13.05
N HIS A 9 1.67 -11.06 -12.57
CA HIS A 9 2.22 -9.84 -13.19
C HIS A 9 3.29 -9.13 -12.36
N MET A 10 3.40 -9.44 -11.06
CA MET A 10 4.44 -8.87 -10.20
C MET A 10 5.63 -9.82 -10.11
N ASP A 11 6.84 -9.27 -10.29
CA ASP A 11 8.05 -10.03 -9.98
C ASP A 11 8.17 -10.28 -8.46
N ASN A 12 8.99 -11.27 -8.08
CA ASN A 12 9.19 -11.66 -6.67
C ASN A 12 9.69 -10.48 -5.80
N ASN A 13 10.35 -9.48 -6.39
CA ASN A 13 10.89 -8.34 -5.67
C ASN A 13 9.78 -7.32 -5.34
N GLN A 14 8.87 -7.05 -6.28
CA GLN A 14 7.69 -6.21 -6.06
C GLN A 14 6.74 -6.82 -5.04
N LEU A 15 6.52 -8.13 -5.10
CA LEU A 15 5.72 -8.86 -4.10
C LEU A 15 6.35 -8.73 -2.71
N THR A 16 7.67 -8.93 -2.60
CA THR A 16 8.41 -8.78 -1.35
C THR A 16 8.25 -7.38 -0.76
N MET A 17 8.42 -6.34 -1.58
CA MET A 17 8.29 -4.95 -1.16
C MET A 17 6.89 -4.66 -0.62
N THR A 18 5.87 -5.08 -1.36
CA THR A 18 4.45 -4.84 -1.03
C THR A 18 4.07 -5.50 0.30
N VAL A 19 4.45 -6.77 0.48
CA VAL A 19 4.19 -7.53 1.72
C VAL A 19 4.90 -6.90 2.92
N GLY A 20 6.14 -6.44 2.74
CA GLY A 20 6.88 -5.76 3.81
C GLY A 20 6.22 -4.43 4.20
N ALA A 21 5.81 -3.64 3.21
CA ALA A 21 5.10 -2.38 3.43
C ALA A 21 3.77 -2.59 4.16
N LEU A 22 3.00 -3.63 3.80
CA LEU A 22 1.79 -4.02 4.51
C LEU A 22 2.07 -4.30 6.00
N GLY A 23 3.16 -4.99 6.31
CA GLY A 23 3.57 -5.26 7.69
C GLY A 23 3.83 -3.98 8.50
N VAL A 24 4.47 -2.97 7.90
CA VAL A 24 4.73 -1.68 8.57
C VAL A 24 3.43 -0.93 8.84
N VAL A 25 2.56 -0.82 7.83
CA VAL A 25 1.27 -0.13 7.97
C VAL A 25 0.38 -0.84 9.00
N LEU A 26 0.37 -2.17 9.01
CA LEU A 26 -0.41 -2.94 10.00
C LEU A 26 0.09 -2.72 11.42
N TYR A 27 1.42 -2.66 11.61
CA TYR A 27 2.01 -2.29 12.90
C TYR A 27 1.56 -0.89 13.33
N GLU A 28 1.64 0.09 12.44
CA GLU A 28 1.24 1.47 12.75
C GLU A 28 -0.23 1.57 13.12
N MET A 29 -1.12 0.88 12.40
CA MET A 29 -2.55 0.81 12.74
C MET A 29 -2.78 0.16 14.12
N ALA A 30 -2.07 -0.93 14.43
CA ALA A 30 -2.20 -1.61 15.72
C ALA A 30 -1.65 -0.80 16.90
N MET A 31 -0.67 0.07 16.65
CA MET A 31 0.02 0.86 17.67
C MET A 31 -0.46 2.31 17.74
N GLY A 32 -1.50 2.68 17.00
CA GLY A 32 -2.08 4.03 17.02
C GLY A 32 -1.19 5.09 16.35
N GLY A 33 -0.54 4.74 15.25
CA GLY A 33 0.31 5.65 14.45
C GLY A 33 1.77 5.73 14.90
N ALA A 34 2.20 4.87 15.83
CA ALA A 34 3.60 4.81 16.23
C ALA A 34 4.46 4.18 15.12
N SER A 35 5.39 4.96 14.57
CA SER A 35 6.30 4.47 13.53
C SER A 35 7.25 3.41 14.06
N LEU A 36 7.36 2.29 13.34
CA LEU A 36 8.26 1.18 13.71
C LEU A 36 9.74 1.53 13.54
N PHE A 37 10.08 2.25 12.46
CA PHE A 37 11.47 2.58 12.12
C PHE A 37 11.77 4.08 12.18
N GLY A 38 10.74 4.93 12.29
CA GLY A 38 10.86 6.38 12.19
C GLY A 38 11.84 6.99 13.17
N ASP A 39 12.79 7.75 12.64
CA ASP A 39 13.74 8.56 13.38
C ASP A 39 13.91 9.92 12.68
N ALA A 40 14.46 10.92 13.36
CA ALA A 40 14.70 12.26 12.83
C ALA A 40 15.66 12.28 11.62
N SER A 41 16.45 11.22 11.42
CA SER A 41 17.36 11.08 10.29
C SER A 41 17.07 9.83 9.48
N HIS A 42 17.10 9.97 8.16
CA HIS A 42 17.03 8.84 7.23
C HIS A 42 18.12 7.80 7.49
N ALA A 43 19.34 8.24 7.84
CA ALA A 43 20.45 7.33 8.15
C ALA A 43 20.14 6.45 9.38
N LYS A 44 19.50 7.02 10.41
CA LYS A 44 19.10 6.29 11.61
C LYS A 44 17.94 5.34 11.34
N THR A 45 16.96 5.77 10.53
CA THR A 45 15.86 4.92 10.07
C THR A 45 16.41 3.68 9.34
N MET A 46 17.34 3.88 8.40
CA MET A 46 18.00 2.80 7.68
C MET A 46 18.82 1.89 8.62
N ALA A 47 19.51 2.46 9.61
CA ALA A 47 20.24 1.67 10.60
C ALA A 47 19.30 0.78 11.43
N ARG A 48 18.11 1.28 11.82
CA ARG A 48 17.09 0.50 12.53
C ARG A 48 16.54 -0.64 11.68
N ILE A 49 16.27 -0.39 10.40
CA ILE A 49 15.82 -1.43 9.47
C ILE A 49 16.87 -2.55 9.37
N LYS A 50 18.15 -2.19 9.21
CA LYS A 50 19.25 -3.16 9.16
C LYS A 50 19.43 -3.93 10.47
N ALA A 51 19.22 -3.27 11.60
CA ALA A 51 19.31 -3.87 12.93
C ALA A 51 18.28 -4.99 13.15
N VAL A 52 17.19 -5.05 12.38
CA VAL A 52 16.20 -6.14 12.47
C VAL A 52 16.82 -7.51 12.27
N ALA A 53 17.83 -7.63 11.40
CA ALA A 53 18.51 -8.88 11.12
C ALA A 53 19.24 -9.46 12.35
N SER A 54 19.77 -8.60 13.23
CA SER A 54 20.58 -8.99 14.39
C SER A 54 19.86 -8.87 15.72
N HIS A 55 18.96 -7.90 15.87
CA HIS A 55 18.29 -7.56 17.13
C HIS A 55 16.79 -7.87 17.12
N GLY A 56 16.22 -8.29 15.98
CA GLY A 56 14.79 -8.47 15.82
C GLY A 56 14.05 -7.14 15.63
N LEU A 57 12.71 -7.22 15.50
CA LEU A 57 11.90 -6.01 15.30
C LEU A 57 11.98 -5.08 16.52
N PRO A 58 12.15 -3.76 16.32
CA PRO A 58 12.15 -2.78 17.40
C PRO A 58 10.72 -2.45 17.86
N THR A 59 10.02 -3.42 18.44
CA THR A 59 8.63 -3.25 18.87
C THR A 59 8.54 -2.53 20.21
N ALA A 60 7.65 -1.54 20.33
CA ALA A 60 7.33 -0.91 21.61
C ALA A 60 6.68 -1.90 22.61
N PRO A 61 6.79 -1.70 23.95
CA PRO A 61 6.22 -2.61 24.95
C PRO A 61 4.70 -2.81 24.87
N ALA A 62 3.97 -1.87 24.28
CA ALA A 62 2.54 -2.03 24.05
C ALA A 62 2.21 -3.09 22.97
N PHE A 63 3.16 -3.41 22.09
CA PHE A 63 3.00 -4.44 21.06
C PHE A 63 2.79 -5.82 21.67
N ASP A 64 3.48 -6.12 22.78
CA ASP A 64 3.37 -7.42 23.45
C ASP A 64 2.01 -7.63 24.13
N LYS A 65 1.19 -6.56 24.25
CA LYS A 65 -0.17 -6.61 24.78
C LYS A 65 -1.24 -6.87 23.71
N LEU A 66 -0.86 -6.85 22.44
CA LEU A 66 -1.78 -7.12 21.33
C LEU A 66 -2.16 -8.61 21.28
N ASP A 67 -3.19 -8.93 20.49
CA ASP A 67 -3.55 -10.31 20.23
C ASP A 67 -2.36 -11.13 19.67
N VAL A 68 -2.22 -12.37 20.12
CA VAL A 68 -1.07 -13.22 19.78
C VAL A 68 -1.05 -13.55 18.29
N ALA A 69 -2.21 -13.74 17.66
CA ALA A 69 -2.28 -14.00 16.23
C ALA A 69 -1.90 -12.75 15.42
N LEU A 70 -2.33 -11.56 15.84
CA LEU A 70 -1.89 -10.29 15.23
C LEU A 70 -0.37 -10.09 15.38
N GLN A 71 0.19 -10.35 16.56
CA GLN A 71 1.63 -10.24 16.79
C GLN A 71 2.42 -11.20 15.88
N SER A 72 1.99 -12.46 15.78
CA SER A 72 2.59 -13.47 14.90
C SER A 72 2.53 -13.02 13.43
N PHE A 73 1.39 -12.48 13.01
CA PHE A 73 1.17 -12.02 11.65
C PHE A 73 2.12 -10.88 11.27
N ILE A 74 2.19 -9.83 12.10
CA ILE A 74 3.07 -8.69 11.87
C ILE A 74 4.55 -9.12 11.85
N ARG A 75 4.97 -9.98 12.79
CA ARG A 75 6.34 -10.51 12.82
C ARG A 75 6.66 -11.32 11.55
N GLY A 76 5.70 -12.08 11.03
CA GLY A 76 5.86 -12.85 9.78
C GLY A 76 5.98 -11.98 8.53
N LEU A 77 5.24 -10.88 8.45
CA LEU A 77 5.32 -9.92 7.35
C LEU A 77 6.62 -9.10 7.37
N LEU A 78 7.19 -8.88 8.56
CA LEU A 78 8.37 -8.04 8.77
C LEU A 78 9.67 -8.83 8.97
N VAL A 79 9.71 -10.07 8.50
CA VAL A 79 10.94 -10.86 8.44
C VAL A 79 11.95 -10.16 7.53
N TYR A 80 13.18 -10.00 8.04
CA TYR A 80 14.27 -9.34 7.33
C TYR A 80 14.60 -10.04 6.00
N ASP A 81 14.74 -11.37 6.01
CA ASP A 81 14.98 -12.19 4.83
C ASP A 81 13.69 -12.35 4.01
N PRO A 82 13.60 -11.78 2.80
CA PRO A 82 12.44 -11.89 1.92
C PRO A 82 11.98 -13.33 1.67
N SER A 83 12.92 -14.26 1.53
CA SER A 83 12.62 -15.65 1.15
C SER A 83 11.90 -16.41 2.25
N LYS A 84 11.96 -15.89 3.48
CA LYS A 84 11.32 -16.44 4.68
C LYS A 84 10.13 -15.60 5.13
N ARG A 85 9.84 -14.50 4.44
CA ARG A 85 8.75 -13.59 4.76
C ARG A 85 7.42 -14.26 4.43
N LEU A 86 6.46 -14.11 5.34
CA LEU A 86 5.09 -14.59 5.13
C LEU A 86 4.54 -14.01 3.83
N GLY A 87 3.93 -14.81 2.95
CA GLY A 87 3.48 -14.38 1.63
C GLY A 87 4.51 -14.51 0.51
N CYS A 88 5.80 -14.65 0.83
CA CYS A 88 6.91 -14.79 -0.13
C CYS A 88 7.56 -16.19 -0.11
N THR A 89 7.08 -17.09 0.74
CA THR A 89 7.50 -18.49 0.79
C THR A 89 6.93 -19.30 -0.38
N ALA A 90 7.27 -20.59 -0.49
CA ALA A 90 6.73 -21.48 -1.54
C ALA A 90 5.19 -21.59 -1.53
N SER A 91 4.56 -21.39 -0.37
CA SER A 91 3.09 -21.30 -0.22
C SER A 91 2.50 -19.98 -0.71
N GLY A 92 3.34 -18.97 -1.01
CA GLY A 92 2.93 -17.68 -1.52
C GLY A 92 1.87 -16.99 -0.67
N PHE A 93 0.94 -16.32 -1.34
CA PHE A 93 -0.13 -15.55 -0.70
C PHE A 93 -1.11 -16.42 0.12
N GLN A 94 -1.22 -17.72 -0.17
CA GLN A 94 -2.09 -18.62 0.61
C GLN A 94 -1.68 -18.64 2.09
N SER A 95 -0.39 -18.47 2.39
CA SER A 95 0.09 -18.37 3.78
C SER A 95 -0.42 -17.15 4.53
N ILE A 96 -0.77 -16.07 3.82
CA ILE A 96 -1.41 -14.89 4.40
C ILE A 96 -2.89 -15.17 4.66
N GLU A 97 -3.59 -15.75 3.70
CA GLU A 97 -5.04 -16.06 3.82
C GLU A 97 -5.33 -17.06 4.93
N ASP A 98 -4.47 -18.08 5.08
CA ASP A 98 -4.61 -19.16 6.06
C ASP A 98 -4.07 -18.78 7.45
N HIS A 99 -3.53 -17.57 7.62
CA HIS A 99 -2.92 -17.18 8.88
C HIS A 99 -3.97 -17.14 10.01
N PRO A 100 -3.65 -17.60 11.25
CA PRO A 100 -4.58 -17.59 12.38
C PRO A 100 -5.21 -16.22 12.70
N PHE A 101 -4.57 -15.14 12.28
CA PHE A 101 -5.10 -13.77 12.41
C PHE A 101 -6.41 -13.57 11.62
N PHE A 102 -6.65 -14.31 10.54
CA PHE A 102 -7.90 -14.21 9.77
C PHE A 102 -8.84 -15.40 9.99
N ALA A 103 -8.37 -16.45 10.68
CA ALA A 103 -9.11 -17.67 10.90
C ALA A 103 -10.45 -17.41 11.61
N GLY A 104 -11.55 -17.78 10.95
CA GLY A 104 -12.91 -17.64 11.48
C GLY A 104 -13.46 -16.20 11.50
N MET A 105 -12.69 -15.19 11.09
CA MET A 105 -13.12 -13.78 11.10
C MET A 105 -13.43 -13.23 9.70
N ILE A 106 -12.75 -13.73 8.65
CA ILE A 106 -12.91 -13.22 7.28
C ILE A 106 -13.31 -14.35 6.34
N ASP A 107 -14.41 -14.15 5.61
CA ASP A 107 -14.69 -14.89 4.37
C ASP A 107 -14.10 -14.09 3.20
N TRP A 108 -12.98 -14.57 2.66
CA TRP A 108 -12.27 -13.93 1.56
C TRP A 108 -13.11 -13.81 0.29
N LYS A 109 -14.03 -14.74 0.03
CA LYS A 109 -14.91 -14.68 -1.15
C LYS A 109 -15.96 -13.59 -0.97
N ALA A 110 -16.60 -13.53 0.20
CA ALA A 110 -17.55 -12.47 0.52
C ALA A 110 -16.88 -11.08 0.56
N LEU A 111 -15.65 -11.00 1.08
CA LEU A 111 -14.88 -9.76 1.13
C LEU A 111 -14.57 -9.24 -0.28
N MET A 112 -14.09 -10.11 -1.17
CA MET A 112 -13.82 -9.75 -2.57
C MET A 112 -15.10 -9.39 -3.34
N ALA A 113 -16.23 -10.00 -2.99
CA ALA A 113 -17.55 -9.63 -3.52
C ALA A 113 -18.13 -8.36 -2.89
N LYS A 114 -17.38 -7.67 -2.00
CA LYS A 114 -17.82 -6.48 -1.24
C LYS A 114 -19.09 -6.71 -0.41
N GLN A 115 -19.31 -7.95 0.04
CA GLN A 115 -20.47 -8.36 0.83
C GLN A 115 -20.22 -8.26 2.35
N VAL A 116 -18.98 -8.09 2.76
CA VAL A 116 -18.61 -7.85 4.16
C VAL A 116 -18.81 -6.37 4.49
N ARG A 117 -19.58 -6.08 5.54
CA ARG A 117 -19.81 -4.71 6.01
C ARG A 117 -18.52 -4.13 6.60
N ALA A 118 -18.13 -2.94 6.14
CA ALA A 118 -16.99 -2.23 6.71
C ALA A 118 -17.26 -1.83 8.18
N PRO A 119 -16.26 -1.98 9.08
CA PRO A 119 -16.41 -1.63 10.50
C PRO A 119 -16.58 -0.13 10.73
N PHE A 120 -16.07 0.69 9.80
CA PHE A 120 -16.20 2.14 9.82
C PHE A 120 -16.72 2.60 8.46
N VAL A 121 -17.77 3.43 8.49
CA VAL A 121 -18.32 4.11 7.31
C VAL A 121 -18.13 5.60 7.54
N PRO A 122 -17.25 6.28 6.77
CA PRO A 122 -17.04 7.71 6.94
C PRO A 122 -18.31 8.48 6.56
N VAL A 123 -18.61 9.53 7.33
CA VAL A 123 -19.67 10.48 6.98
C VAL A 123 -19.08 11.45 5.96
N VAL A 124 -19.52 11.36 4.71
CA VAL A 124 -19.17 12.34 3.67
C VAL A 124 -20.24 13.43 3.66
N PRO A 125 -19.90 14.71 3.88
CA PRO A 125 -20.78 15.81 3.53
C PRO A 125 -21.04 15.73 2.02
N CYS A 126 -22.28 15.93 1.60
CA CYS A 126 -22.73 15.56 0.26
C CYS A 126 -22.05 16.37 -0.88
N ASP A 127 -21.32 17.44 -0.58
CA ASP A 127 -21.01 18.47 -1.58
C ASP A 127 -19.56 19.00 -1.58
N THR A 128 -18.63 18.50 -0.76
CA THR A 128 -17.35 19.21 -0.49
C THR A 128 -16.07 18.46 -0.86
N TRP A 129 -16.12 17.47 -1.76
CA TRP A 129 -14.88 16.84 -2.28
C TRP A 129 -14.07 17.78 -3.20
N HIS A 130 -14.59 18.99 -3.46
CA HIS A 130 -14.00 20.00 -4.37
C HIS A 130 -13.68 21.33 -3.67
N ASP A 131 -13.58 21.36 -2.33
CA ASP A 131 -13.26 22.58 -1.56
C ASP A 131 -11.95 22.44 -0.78
N SER A 132 -10.87 22.02 -1.46
CA SER A 132 -9.59 22.61 -1.06
C SER A 132 -9.71 24.11 -1.36
N PRO A 133 -9.37 25.01 -0.42
CA PRO A 133 -9.31 26.43 -0.75
C PRO A 133 -8.41 26.60 -1.98
N PRO A 134 -8.80 27.45 -2.96
CA PRO A 134 -8.04 27.63 -4.21
C PRO A 134 -6.59 28.08 -4.00
N ASP A 135 -6.19 28.40 -2.77
CA ASP A 135 -4.91 28.99 -2.41
C ASP A 135 -3.72 27.97 -2.37
N GLU A 136 -3.94 26.68 -2.68
CA GLU A 136 -2.84 25.70 -2.86
C GLU A 136 -2.65 25.22 -4.32
N CYS A 137 -3.41 25.77 -5.27
CA CYS A 137 -2.99 25.74 -6.66
C CYS A 137 -1.99 26.87 -6.84
N ASP A 138 -0.69 26.54 -6.81
CA ASP A 138 0.40 27.48 -7.07
C ASP A 138 0.08 28.28 -8.34
N GLU A 139 -0.41 29.51 -8.18
CA GLU A 139 -0.88 30.38 -9.27
C GLU A 139 0.26 30.92 -10.12
N ASN A 140 1.48 30.42 -9.93
CA ASN A 140 2.57 30.71 -10.83
C ASN A 140 2.18 30.16 -12.21
N PRO A 141 1.89 31.03 -13.20
CA PRO A 141 1.64 30.57 -14.54
C PRO A 141 2.85 29.75 -14.95
N ILE A 142 2.64 28.56 -15.49
CA ILE A 142 3.73 27.81 -16.12
C ILE A 142 4.30 28.74 -17.19
N GLU A 143 5.44 29.36 -16.89
CA GLU A 143 6.20 30.13 -17.87
C GLU A 143 6.61 29.13 -18.94
N ASP A 144 6.03 29.29 -20.13
CA ASP A 144 6.35 28.60 -21.38
C ASP A 144 7.37 27.45 -21.24
N GLU A 145 6.86 26.22 -21.15
CA GLU A 145 7.64 24.98 -21.03
C GLU A 145 8.69 24.82 -22.16
N SER A 146 8.60 25.60 -23.25
CA SER A 146 9.58 25.60 -24.33
C SER A 146 10.97 26.07 -23.91
N THR A 147 11.11 26.80 -22.80
CA THR A 147 12.41 27.29 -22.32
C THR A 147 13.06 26.39 -21.25
N LEU A 148 12.27 25.55 -20.56
CA LEU A 148 12.73 24.84 -19.35
C LEU A 148 13.45 23.50 -19.65
N TRP A 149 13.20 22.86 -20.78
CA TRP A 149 13.82 21.56 -21.11
C TRP A 149 14.76 21.59 -22.33
N GLY A 150 15.20 22.75 -22.84
CA GLY A 150 16.27 22.83 -23.85
C GLY A 150 16.15 21.78 -24.98
N VAL A 151 14.93 21.56 -25.47
CA VAL A 151 14.61 20.42 -26.34
C VAL A 151 14.88 20.78 -27.77
N ASP A 152 15.91 20.15 -28.33
CA ASP A 152 16.06 20.02 -29.77
C ASP A 152 14.81 19.32 -30.33
N LYS A 153 14.13 19.99 -31.28
CA LYS A 153 12.86 19.57 -31.89
C LYS A 153 13.01 18.36 -32.81
N ASP A 154 13.35 17.21 -32.26
CA ASP A 154 13.21 15.93 -32.94
C ASP A 154 11.93 15.25 -32.42
N GLU A 155 10.84 15.66 -33.05
CA GLU A 155 9.43 15.43 -32.74
C GLU A 155 8.98 14.02 -33.20
N GLU A 156 9.16 12.97 -32.39
CA GLU A 156 8.47 11.68 -32.58
C GLU A 156 8.45 10.83 -31.29
N TYR A 157 7.80 11.28 -30.21
CA TYR A 157 7.56 10.41 -29.06
C TYR A 157 6.37 10.90 -28.22
N TYR A 158 5.15 10.57 -28.63
CA TYR A 158 3.98 10.27 -27.79
C TYR A 158 2.75 10.11 -28.70
N ASP A 159 2.47 8.87 -29.13
CA ASP A 159 1.17 8.46 -29.68
C ASP A 159 0.41 7.71 -28.58
N GLY A 160 0.15 8.42 -27.48
CA GLY A 160 -0.51 7.88 -26.30
C GLY A 160 -2.01 8.13 -26.37
N GLY A 161 -2.73 7.27 -27.07
CA GLY A 161 -4.19 7.31 -27.18
C GLY A 161 -4.88 7.42 -25.82
N LEU A 162 -5.90 8.29 -25.76
CA LEU A 162 -6.78 8.46 -24.61
C LEU A 162 -7.41 7.12 -24.22
N SER A 163 -6.91 6.50 -23.15
CA SER A 163 -7.49 5.27 -22.61
C SER A 163 -8.58 5.64 -21.60
N VAL A 164 -9.83 5.63 -22.07
CA VAL A 164 -11.01 5.72 -21.18
C VAL A 164 -11.39 4.30 -20.76
N ASP A 165 -11.61 4.08 -19.47
CA ASP A 165 -12.13 2.80 -18.99
C ASP A 165 -13.49 2.56 -19.67
N PRO A 166 -13.67 1.47 -20.43
CA PRO A 166 -14.93 1.20 -21.12
C PRO A 166 -16.13 1.10 -20.15
N LYS A 167 -15.91 0.83 -18.86
CA LYS A 167 -16.96 0.87 -17.84
C LYS A 167 -17.36 2.27 -17.41
N VAL A 168 -16.47 3.25 -17.57
CA VAL A 168 -16.72 4.67 -17.32
C VAL A 168 -17.32 5.33 -18.56
N ALA A 169 -16.90 4.92 -19.77
CA ALA A 169 -17.44 5.42 -21.03
C ALA A 169 -18.96 5.17 -21.18
N LEU A 170 -19.45 4.03 -20.68
CA LEU A 170 -20.88 3.68 -20.73
C LEU A 170 -21.77 4.54 -19.82
N VAL A 171 -21.21 5.34 -18.90
CA VAL A 171 -21.99 6.26 -18.05
C VAL A 171 -22.44 7.49 -18.83
N PHE A 172 -21.80 7.81 -19.95
CA PHE A 172 -22.03 9.05 -20.71
C PHE A 172 -22.79 8.86 -22.04
N GLU A 173 -23.12 7.64 -22.48
CA GLU A 173 -23.93 7.41 -23.69
C GLU A 173 -25.45 7.43 -23.43
N GLY A 174 -25.89 8.01 -22.30
CA GLY A 174 -27.28 8.02 -21.87
C GLY A 174 -27.90 9.40 -21.56
N PHE A 175 -27.26 10.51 -21.96
CA PHE A 175 -27.81 11.87 -21.83
C PHE A 175 -27.91 12.58 -23.17
#